data_AF-A0A167RFK3-F1
#
_entry.id   AF-A0A167RFK3-F1
#
_cell.length_a   1.000
_cell.length_b   1.000
_cell.length_c   1.000
_cell.angle_alpha   90.00
_cell.angle_beta   90.00
_cell.angle_gamma   90.00
#
_symmetry.space_group_name_H-M   'P 1'
#
loop_
_entity.id
_entity.type
_entity.pdbx_description
1 polymer ?
#
loop_
_entity_poly.entity_id
_entity_poly.type
_entity_poly.pdbx_seq_one_letter_code
_entity_poly.pdbx_strand_id
1 'polypeptide(L)'
;MSYFKAYLGAANELPSTLEKIPHTLPAISTTTLDIKFKNFFALWLYYFNYKYPNLQFLRLDISIGYHNWWPAVLTQDVTYTYPLNPNRLQHLETLELITEEISMRTHLVFWQYIYPLKAPIKNLKYIATSSHSTAQHYAANVKSFLQSFSETLKTFSVEGKLFFYIKQCPELELSL
;
A
#
# COMPACT_ATOMS: atom_id res chain seq x y z
N MET A 1 12.33 -17.61 11.54
CA MET A 1 11.57 -16.55 10.87
C MET A 1 12.49 -15.94 9.82
N SER A 2 12.17 -16.08 8.53
CA SER A 2 13.05 -15.57 7.46
C SER A 2 12.61 -14.16 7.06
N TYR A 3 13.55 -13.24 7.08
CA TYR A 3 13.35 -11.81 6.86
C TYR A 3 14.14 -11.37 5.62
N PHE A 4 13.46 -10.73 4.68
CA PHE A 4 14.09 -10.16 3.50
C PHE A 4 13.80 -8.66 3.42
N LYS A 5 14.87 -7.87 3.30
CA LYS A 5 14.81 -6.42 3.18
C LYS A 5 15.52 -5.95 1.92
N ALA A 6 14.90 -5.06 1.17
CA ALA A 6 15.50 -4.51 -0.04
C ALA A 6 15.09 -3.06 -0.31
N TYR A 7 15.96 -2.34 -1.02
CA TYR A 7 15.66 -1.04 -1.62
C TYR A 7 15.71 -1.18 -3.14
N LEU A 8 14.61 -0.88 -3.83
CA LEU A 8 14.45 -1.09 -5.27
C LEU A 8 14.36 0.27 -6.00
N GLY A 9 15.35 0.54 -6.84
CA GLY A 9 15.55 1.83 -7.51
C GLY A 9 14.91 1.98 -8.89
N ALA A 10 14.69 0.88 -9.62
CA ALA A 10 14.11 0.87 -10.95
C ALA A 10 13.05 -0.24 -11.05
N ALA A 11 11.81 0.13 -11.34
CA ALA A 11 10.70 -0.81 -11.46
C ALA A 11 10.27 -1.02 -12.93
N ASN A 12 11.04 -0.48 -13.87
CA ASN A 12 10.76 -0.51 -15.31
C ASN A 12 11.08 -1.87 -15.95
N GLU A 13 11.76 -2.78 -15.23
CA GLU A 13 12.16 -4.10 -15.76
C GLU A 13 11.08 -5.19 -15.58
N LEU A 14 10.09 -4.96 -14.70
CA LEU A 14 9.06 -5.96 -14.40
C LEU A 14 8.19 -6.35 -15.62
N PRO A 15 7.78 -5.44 -16.52
CA PRO A 15 6.92 -5.78 -17.66
C PRO A 15 7.48 -6.91 -18.54
N SER A 16 8.80 -6.94 -18.77
CA SER A 16 9.47 -7.95 -19.60
C SER A 16 9.60 -9.33 -18.94
N THR A 17 9.32 -9.42 -17.64
CA THR A 17 9.46 -10.65 -16.84
C THR A 17 8.13 -11.16 -16.30
N LEU A 18 7.01 -10.46 -16.54
CA LEU A 18 5.67 -10.83 -16.03
C LEU A 18 5.26 -12.26 -16.43
N GLU A 19 5.47 -12.66 -17.69
CA GLU A 19 5.16 -14.01 -18.16
C GLU A 19 5.99 -15.10 -17.45
N LYS A 20 7.16 -14.73 -16.92
CA LYS A 20 8.05 -15.66 -16.22
C LYS A 20 7.73 -15.77 -14.73
N ILE A 21 6.97 -14.84 -14.16
CA ILE A 21 6.65 -14.80 -12.71
C ILE A 21 6.02 -16.11 -12.22
N PRO A 22 4.99 -16.67 -12.89
CA PRO A 22 4.39 -17.93 -12.45
C PRO A 22 5.35 -19.12 -12.44
N HIS A 23 6.42 -19.05 -13.21
CA HIS A 23 7.45 -20.09 -13.34
C HIS A 23 8.63 -19.90 -12.38
N THR A 24 8.66 -18.81 -11.61
CA THR A 24 9.71 -18.62 -10.61
C THR A 24 9.54 -19.58 -9.44
N LEU A 25 10.65 -20.16 -8.97
CA LEU A 25 10.62 -21.00 -7.77
C LEU A 25 10.16 -20.18 -6.56
N PRO A 26 9.10 -20.61 -5.84
CA PRO A 26 8.60 -19.88 -4.69
C PRO A 26 9.58 -19.95 -3.52
N ALA A 27 9.81 -18.82 -2.87
CA ALA A 27 10.62 -18.70 -1.66
C ALA A 27 9.77 -19.00 -0.42
N ILE A 28 9.37 -20.27 -0.26
CA ILE A 28 8.42 -20.75 0.76
C ILE A 28 8.84 -20.48 2.21
N SER A 29 10.13 -20.28 2.48
CA SER A 29 10.64 -20.01 3.82
C SER A 29 10.50 -18.54 4.23
N THR A 30 10.27 -17.64 3.27
CA THR A 30 10.21 -16.19 3.51
C THR A 30 8.84 -15.81 4.05
N THR A 31 8.81 -15.35 5.29
CA THR A 31 7.58 -14.95 5.99
C THR A 31 7.47 -13.44 6.14
N THR A 32 8.57 -12.70 5.93
CA THR A 32 8.62 -11.26 6.16
C THR A 32 9.34 -10.56 5.02
N LEU A 33 8.67 -9.56 4.43
CA LEU A 33 9.23 -8.67 3.42
C LEU A 33 9.20 -7.23 3.91
N ASP A 34 10.32 -6.53 3.81
CA ASP A 34 10.46 -5.09 4.06
C ASP A 34 11.09 -4.44 2.84
N ILE A 35 10.24 -3.86 1.98
CA ILE A 35 10.68 -3.34 0.69
C ILE A 35 10.43 -1.84 0.64
N LYS A 36 11.49 -1.11 0.30
CA LYS A 36 11.43 0.31 0.02
C LYS A 36 11.60 0.56 -1.47
N PHE A 37 10.68 1.30 -2.07
CA PHE A 37 10.67 1.63 -3.49
C PHE A 37 11.02 3.08 -3.70
N LYS A 38 11.94 3.33 -4.64
CA LYS A 38 12.09 4.66 -5.22
C LYS A 38 10.94 4.98 -6.17
N ASN A 39 10.48 4.02 -6.96
CA ASN A 39 9.33 4.16 -7.84
C ASN A 39 8.49 2.87 -7.76
N PHE A 40 7.32 2.95 -7.14
CA PHE A 40 6.48 1.78 -6.93
C PHE A 40 5.57 1.50 -8.12
N PHE A 41 5.48 0.23 -8.50
CA PHE A 41 4.53 -0.28 -9.50
C PHE A 41 3.74 -1.42 -8.86
N ALA A 42 2.42 -1.40 -8.99
CA ALA A 42 1.56 -2.40 -8.37
C ALA A 42 1.80 -3.83 -8.84
N LEU A 43 2.43 -4.03 -10.02
CA LEU A 43 2.87 -5.34 -10.50
C LEU A 43 3.84 -6.05 -9.54
N TRP A 44 4.54 -5.31 -8.67
CA TRP A 44 5.34 -5.94 -7.61
C TRP A 44 4.49 -6.73 -6.61
N LEU A 45 3.25 -6.29 -6.34
CA LEU A 45 2.31 -7.04 -5.51
C LEU A 45 1.93 -8.37 -6.17
N TYR A 46 1.77 -8.37 -7.50
CA TYR A 46 1.57 -9.59 -8.27
C TYR A 46 2.80 -10.53 -8.13
N TYR A 47 4.02 -10.02 -8.29
CA TYR A 47 5.23 -10.82 -8.07
C TYR A 47 5.29 -11.39 -6.64
N PHE A 48 4.97 -10.61 -5.62
CA PHE A 48 5.02 -11.07 -4.23
C PHE A 48 4.02 -12.20 -3.96
N ASN A 49 2.81 -12.10 -4.52
CA ASN A 49 1.79 -13.13 -4.43
C ASN A 49 2.27 -14.49 -4.98
N TYR A 50 3.12 -14.50 -6.01
CA TYR A 50 3.67 -15.73 -6.57
C TYR A 50 4.93 -16.20 -5.84
N LYS A 51 5.86 -15.28 -5.58
CA LYS A 51 7.17 -15.60 -5.05
C LYS A 51 7.13 -16.00 -3.57
N TYR A 52 6.21 -15.44 -2.79
CA TYR A 52 6.20 -15.56 -1.33
C TYR A 52 4.86 -16.07 -0.81
N PRO A 53 4.52 -17.36 -1.04
CA PRO A 53 3.21 -17.90 -0.68
C PRO A 53 2.93 -17.97 0.83
N ASN A 54 3.98 -17.98 1.66
CA ASN A 54 3.87 -18.02 3.12
C ASN A 54 4.14 -16.65 3.77
N LEU A 55 3.99 -15.57 3.00
CA LEU A 55 4.22 -14.22 3.50
C LEU A 55 3.22 -13.90 4.61
N GLN A 56 3.74 -13.51 5.77
CA GLN A 56 2.96 -13.16 6.97
C GLN A 56 3.01 -11.66 7.29
N PHE A 57 4.13 -11.03 6.97
CA PHE A 57 4.36 -9.62 7.21
C PHE A 57 4.88 -8.96 5.94
N LEU A 58 4.23 -7.88 5.52
CA LEU A 58 4.62 -7.06 4.40
C LEU A 58 4.74 -5.60 4.84
N ARG A 59 5.95 -5.05 4.71
CA ARG A 59 6.19 -3.61 4.83
C ARG A 59 6.58 -3.04 3.48
N LEU A 60 5.83 -2.04 3.05
CA LEU A 60 6.01 -1.32 1.79
C LEU A 60 6.27 0.15 2.09
N ASP A 61 7.47 0.61 1.78
CA ASP A 61 7.81 2.03 1.84
C ASP A 61 7.88 2.60 0.43
N ILE A 62 6.85 3.34 0.04
CA ILE A 62 6.71 3.98 -1.27
C ILE A 62 6.76 5.51 -1.16
N SER A 63 7.33 6.03 -0.07
CA SER A 63 7.33 7.47 0.26
C SER A 63 8.34 8.32 -0.51
N ILE A 64 9.20 7.71 -1.34
CA ILE A 64 10.33 8.40 -2.01
C ILE A 64 10.08 8.65 -3.52
N GLY A 65 8.93 8.24 -4.06
CA GLY A 65 8.67 8.27 -5.50
C GLY A 65 8.00 9.52 -6.05
N TYR A 66 8.29 9.84 -7.31
CA TYR A 66 7.65 10.94 -8.01
C TYR A 66 6.17 10.64 -8.28
N HIS A 67 5.28 11.54 -7.85
CA HIS A 67 3.80 11.51 -7.99
C HIS A 67 3.24 11.32 -9.41
N ASN A 68 4.09 11.29 -10.42
CA ASN A 68 3.70 11.42 -11.83
C ASN A 68 3.79 10.10 -12.62
N TRP A 69 4.28 9.02 -11.99
CA TRP A 69 4.66 7.80 -12.72
C TRP A 69 3.74 6.61 -12.49
N TRP A 70 2.55 6.80 -11.91
CA TRP A 70 1.51 5.79 -12.03
C TRP A 70 0.90 5.94 -13.42
N PRO A 71 1.15 5.02 -14.38
CA PRO A 71 0.49 5.11 -15.67
C PRO A 71 -1.00 4.94 -15.39
N ALA A 72 -1.84 5.88 -15.84
CA ALA A 72 -3.29 5.72 -15.86
C ALA A 72 -3.74 4.39 -16.51
N VAL A 73 -2.85 3.73 -17.25
CA VAL A 73 -2.97 2.39 -17.83
C VAL A 73 -3.18 1.28 -16.78
N LEU A 74 -2.68 1.42 -15.54
CA LEU A 74 -2.81 0.37 -14.52
C LEU A 74 -4.19 0.27 -13.88
N THR A 75 -5.06 1.28 -14.03
CA THR A 75 -6.40 1.27 -13.42
C THR A 75 -7.46 0.56 -14.25
N GLN A 76 -7.16 0.21 -15.52
CA GLN A 76 -8.12 -0.47 -16.40
C GLN A 76 -7.58 -1.76 -17.05
N ASP A 77 -6.27 -1.90 -17.36
CA ASP A 77 -5.81 -3.08 -18.14
C ASP A 77 -5.10 -4.18 -17.34
N VAL A 78 -4.40 -3.85 -16.26
CA VAL A 78 -3.53 -4.83 -15.58
C VAL A 78 -4.31 -5.79 -14.68
N THR A 79 -5.40 -5.35 -14.05
CA THR A 79 -6.33 -6.23 -13.31
C THR A 79 -7.00 -7.26 -14.22
N TYR A 80 -7.17 -6.96 -15.52
CA TYR A 80 -7.76 -7.91 -16.48
C TYR A 80 -6.73 -8.90 -17.05
N THR A 81 -5.46 -8.51 -17.18
CA THR A 81 -4.45 -9.34 -17.86
C THR A 81 -3.83 -10.39 -16.94
N TYR A 82 -3.75 -10.13 -15.63
CA TYR A 82 -3.08 -11.03 -14.69
C TYR A 82 -4.00 -11.39 -13.50
N PRO A 83 -4.66 -12.56 -13.52
CA PRO A 83 -5.59 -12.92 -12.47
C PRO A 83 -4.86 -13.03 -11.13
N LEU A 84 -5.29 -12.23 -10.15
CA LEU A 84 -4.87 -12.36 -8.77
C LEU A 84 -5.40 -13.71 -8.26
N ASN A 85 -4.51 -14.57 -7.75
CA ASN A 85 -4.92 -15.79 -7.07
C ASN A 85 -5.26 -15.43 -5.60
N PRO A 86 -6.55 -15.49 -5.20
CA PRO A 86 -6.98 -15.05 -3.87
C PRO A 86 -6.45 -15.94 -2.73
N ASN A 87 -5.88 -17.11 -3.03
CA ASN A 87 -5.41 -18.04 -2.00
C ASN A 87 -3.92 -17.87 -1.66
N ARG A 88 -3.20 -16.98 -2.36
CA ARG A 88 -1.72 -16.94 -2.28
C ARG A 88 -1.14 -15.94 -1.27
N LEU A 89 -1.96 -15.08 -0.68
CA LEU A 89 -1.61 -14.28 0.51
C LEU A 89 -2.48 -14.64 1.72
N GLN A 90 -2.99 -15.88 1.78
CA GLN A 90 -3.83 -16.35 2.91
C GLN A 90 -3.11 -16.33 4.27
N HIS A 91 -1.78 -16.19 4.29
CA HIS A 91 -0.99 -16.10 5.49
C HIS A 91 -0.61 -14.67 5.86
N LEU A 92 -0.94 -13.67 5.02
CA LEU A 92 -0.55 -12.28 5.27
C LEU A 92 -1.44 -11.71 6.37
N GLU A 93 -0.85 -11.52 7.55
CA GLU A 93 -1.57 -11.05 8.75
C GLU A 93 -1.21 -9.61 9.10
N THR A 94 -0.03 -9.12 8.69
CA THR A 94 0.43 -7.77 9.02
C THR A 94 0.87 -7.02 7.77
N LEU A 95 0.32 -5.82 7.61
CA LEU A 95 0.64 -4.91 6.52
C LEU A 95 1.02 -3.55 7.08
N GLU A 96 2.22 -3.09 6.75
CA GLU A 96 2.69 -1.74 7.02
C GLU A 96 2.89 -1.01 5.69
N LEU A 97 2.10 0.03 5.43
CA LEU A 97 2.27 0.88 4.27
C LEU A 97 2.78 2.26 4.68
N ILE A 98 3.90 2.67 4.11
CA ILE A 98 4.47 4.01 4.26
C ILE A 98 4.38 4.71 2.92
N THR A 99 3.66 5.83 2.87
CA THR A 99 3.47 6.63 1.67
C THR A 99 3.87 8.08 1.91
N GLU A 100 4.05 8.81 0.82
CA GLU A 100 4.26 10.25 0.93
C GLU A 100 2.98 10.95 1.43
N GLU A 101 1.81 10.60 0.89
CA GLU A 101 0.54 11.19 1.27
C GLU A 101 -0.60 10.17 1.40
N ILE A 102 -1.59 10.51 2.22
CA ILE A 102 -2.90 9.83 2.28
C ILE A 102 -3.83 10.49 1.26
N SER A 103 -3.61 10.20 -0.01
CA SER A 103 -4.51 10.64 -1.07
C SER A 103 -5.39 9.50 -1.58
N MET A 104 -6.42 9.87 -2.34
CA MET A 104 -7.28 8.92 -3.05
C MET A 104 -6.47 7.98 -3.95
N ARG A 105 -5.26 8.34 -4.37
CA ARG A 105 -4.41 7.49 -5.21
C ARG A 105 -3.84 6.29 -4.45
N THR A 106 -3.32 6.50 -3.25
CA THR A 106 -2.84 5.39 -2.41
C THR A 106 -3.96 4.42 -2.07
N HIS A 107 -5.17 4.96 -1.86
CA HIS A 107 -6.38 4.19 -1.65
C HIS A 107 -6.69 3.26 -2.84
N LEU A 108 -6.56 3.76 -4.09
CA LEU A 108 -6.82 2.96 -5.29
C LEU A 108 -5.92 1.72 -5.38
N VAL A 109 -4.64 1.84 -5.04
CA VAL A 109 -3.70 0.71 -5.01
C VAL A 109 -4.19 -0.38 -4.07
N PHE A 110 -4.58 0.04 -2.87
CA PHE A 110 -5.04 -0.86 -1.82
C PHE A 110 -6.29 -1.63 -2.26
N TRP A 111 -7.26 -0.92 -2.83
CA TRP A 111 -8.52 -1.51 -3.29
C TRP A 111 -8.39 -2.36 -4.54
N GLN A 112 -7.50 -2.00 -5.47
CA GLN A 112 -7.35 -2.74 -6.72
C GLN A 112 -6.51 -4.02 -6.56
N TYR A 113 -5.57 -4.06 -5.61
CA TYR A 113 -4.63 -5.18 -5.48
C TYR A 113 -4.75 -5.94 -4.17
N ILE A 114 -4.76 -5.27 -3.03
CA ILE A 114 -4.74 -5.98 -1.73
C ILE A 114 -6.12 -6.52 -1.38
N TYR A 115 -7.18 -5.75 -1.61
CA TYR A 115 -8.54 -6.18 -1.29
C TYR A 115 -8.98 -7.46 -2.03
N PRO A 116 -8.78 -7.62 -3.37
CA PRO A 116 -9.17 -8.84 -4.07
C PRO A 116 -8.40 -10.09 -3.65
N LEU A 117 -7.23 -9.94 -3.00
CA LEU A 117 -6.41 -11.04 -2.53
C LEU A 117 -6.98 -11.72 -1.28
N LYS A 118 -8.03 -11.17 -0.65
CA LYS A 118 -8.70 -11.74 0.53
C LYS A 118 -7.73 -12.15 1.66
N ALA A 119 -6.61 -11.43 1.78
CA ALA A 119 -5.64 -11.67 2.83
C ALA A 119 -6.27 -11.39 4.20
N PRO A 120 -6.04 -12.24 5.22
CA PRO A 120 -6.61 -12.06 6.56
C PRO A 120 -5.82 -11.03 7.37
N ILE A 121 -5.84 -9.78 6.94
CA ILE A 121 -5.08 -8.69 7.57
C ILE A 121 -5.59 -8.45 8.99
N LYS A 122 -4.78 -8.84 9.99
CA LYS A 122 -5.05 -8.62 11.40
C LYS A 122 -4.45 -7.31 11.90
N ASN A 123 -3.31 -6.89 11.36
CA ASN A 123 -2.61 -5.71 11.80
C ASN A 123 -2.33 -4.81 10.60
N LEU A 124 -2.94 -3.63 10.59
CA LEU A 124 -2.73 -2.65 9.53
C LEU A 124 -2.11 -1.38 10.13
N LYS A 125 -0.91 -1.05 9.67
CA LYS A 125 -0.24 0.22 9.95
C LYS A 125 -0.12 1.04 8.68
N TYR A 126 -0.59 2.27 8.72
CA TYR A 126 -0.49 3.20 7.61
C TYR A 126 0.27 4.45 8.08
N ILE A 127 1.30 4.85 7.36
CA ILE A 127 2.13 6.02 7.68
C ILE A 127 2.19 6.95 6.48
N ALA A 128 1.78 8.21 6.64
CA ALA A 128 2.03 9.27 5.67
C ALA A 128 3.15 10.21 6.13
N THR A 129 4.13 10.45 5.27
CA THR A 129 5.33 11.24 5.62
C THR A 129 5.18 12.74 5.33
N SER A 130 4.31 13.13 4.39
CA SER A 130 4.01 14.51 4.02
C SER A 130 2.69 15.01 4.65
N SER A 131 2.51 16.32 4.65
CA SER A 131 1.30 16.99 5.14
C SER A 131 0.34 17.41 4.04
N HIS A 132 0.47 16.93 2.80
CA HIS A 132 -0.39 17.39 1.70
C HIS A 132 -1.85 16.91 1.80
N SER A 133 -2.12 15.96 2.69
CA SER A 133 -3.45 15.40 2.88
C SER A 133 -4.30 16.21 3.87
N THR A 134 -5.56 16.42 3.51
CA THR A 134 -6.55 17.07 4.39
C THR A 134 -7.14 16.07 5.40
N ALA A 135 -7.68 16.56 6.51
CA ALA A 135 -8.39 15.73 7.50
C ALA A 135 -9.52 14.88 6.87
N GLN A 136 -10.19 15.39 5.83
CA GLN A 136 -11.22 14.67 5.09
C GLN A 136 -10.66 13.43 4.37
N HIS A 137 -9.47 13.52 3.77
CA HIS A 137 -8.83 12.38 3.14
C HIS A 137 -8.46 11.30 4.16
N TYR A 138 -7.94 11.67 5.33
CA TYR A 138 -7.70 10.73 6.43
C TYR A 138 -8.98 10.02 6.86
N ALA A 139 -10.05 10.78 7.13
CA ALA A 139 -11.32 10.23 7.58
C ALA A 139 -11.92 9.24 6.55
N ALA A 140 -11.88 9.58 5.26
CA ALA A 140 -12.35 8.72 4.19
C ALA A 140 -11.55 7.41 4.10
N ASN A 141 -10.21 7.50 4.10
CA ASN A 141 -9.35 6.32 4.03
C ASN A 141 -9.50 5.41 5.26
N VAL A 142 -9.53 5.98 6.46
CA VAL A 142 -9.77 5.24 7.71
C VAL A 142 -11.09 4.49 7.64
N LYS A 143 -12.17 5.16 7.25
CA LYS A 143 -13.49 4.53 7.13
C LYS A 143 -13.44 3.36 6.15
N SER A 144 -12.82 3.55 4.99
CA SER A 144 -12.70 2.51 3.97
C SER A 144 -11.88 1.31 4.45
N PHE A 145 -10.72 1.51 5.11
CA PHE A 145 -9.93 0.41 5.67
C PHE A 145 -10.71 -0.40 6.70
N LEU A 146 -11.39 0.27 7.63
CA LEU A 146 -12.20 -0.39 8.65
C LEU A 146 -13.34 -1.19 8.03
N GLN A 147 -13.94 -0.70 6.95
CA GLN A 147 -14.98 -1.43 6.22
C GLN A 147 -14.44 -2.63 5.44
N SER A 148 -13.28 -2.51 4.80
CA SER A 148 -12.67 -3.59 4.00
C SER A 148 -12.24 -4.79 4.83
N PHE A 149 -11.74 -4.56 6.04
CA PHE A 149 -11.08 -5.58 6.85
C PHE A 149 -11.79 -5.82 8.20
N SER A 150 -13.02 -5.36 8.35
CA SER A 150 -13.79 -5.41 9.61
C SER A 150 -13.83 -6.80 10.26
N GLU A 151 -13.85 -7.86 9.46
CA GLU A 151 -13.91 -9.25 9.93
C GLU A 151 -12.58 -9.80 10.45
N THR A 152 -11.45 -9.22 10.03
CA THR A 152 -10.10 -9.79 10.28
C THR A 152 -9.21 -8.89 11.13
N LEU A 153 -9.47 -7.58 11.11
CA LEU A 153 -8.63 -6.56 11.72
C LEU A 153 -8.70 -6.61 13.25
N LYS A 154 -7.52 -6.74 13.88
CA LYS A 154 -7.31 -6.68 15.33
C LYS A 154 -6.65 -5.38 15.77
N THR A 155 -5.71 -4.88 14.99
CA THR A 155 -5.04 -3.61 15.25
C THR A 155 -5.02 -2.74 14.00
N PHE A 156 -5.29 -1.45 14.19
CA PHE A 156 -5.26 -0.45 13.15
C PHE A 156 -4.58 0.81 13.66
N SER A 157 -3.60 1.30 12.92
CA SER A 157 -2.87 2.52 13.24
C SER A 157 -2.69 3.36 11.99
N VAL A 158 -2.99 4.65 12.10
CA VAL A 158 -2.71 5.64 11.08
C VAL A 158 -1.85 6.73 11.69
N GLU A 159 -0.67 6.91 11.13
CA GLU A 159 0.27 7.96 11.48
C GLU A 159 0.40 8.91 10.30
N GLY A 160 0.47 10.20 10.57
CA GLY A 160 0.79 11.16 9.53
C GLY A 160 0.68 12.61 9.98
N LYS A 161 0.92 13.52 9.04
CA LYS A 161 0.87 14.96 9.28
C LYS A 161 -0.38 15.54 8.61
N LEU A 162 -1.08 16.39 9.36
CA LEU A 162 -2.24 17.12 8.87
C LEU A 162 -1.84 18.56 8.55
N PHE A 163 -2.27 19.06 7.39
CA PHE A 163 -2.21 20.48 7.08
C PHE A 163 -3.56 21.13 7.34
N PHE A 164 -3.56 22.11 8.24
CA PHE A 164 -4.73 22.95 8.52
C PHE A 164 -4.55 24.30 7.83
N TYR A 165 -5.48 24.67 6.95
CA TYR A 165 -5.54 26.04 6.44
C TYR A 165 -6.06 26.94 7.56
N ILE A 166 -5.17 27.68 8.23
CA ILE A 166 -5.57 28.77 9.11
C ILE A 166 -5.97 29.95 8.21
N LYS A 167 -7.19 29.93 7.67
CA LYS A 167 -7.73 31.06 6.88
C LYS A 167 -8.67 31.98 7.67
N GLN A 168 -8.94 31.70 8.94
CA GLN A 168 -9.78 32.55 9.78
C GLN A 168 -9.21 32.56 11.21
N CYS A 169 -8.24 33.42 11.46
CA CYS A 169 -8.14 34.01 12.79
C CYS A 169 -9.23 35.08 12.81
N PRO A 170 -10.33 34.93 13.58
CA PRO A 170 -11.22 36.06 13.79
C PRO A 170 -10.37 37.18 14.39
N GLU A 171 -10.49 38.36 13.82
CA GLU A 171 -9.86 39.56 14.35
C GLU A 171 -10.34 39.71 15.80
N LEU A 172 -9.40 39.68 16.74
CA LEU A 172 -9.68 39.80 18.16
C LEU A 172 -9.95 41.27 18.43
N GLU A 173 -11.17 41.74 18.10
CA GLU A 173 -11.63 43.06 18.48
C GLU A 173 -11.81 43.07 20.01
N LEU A 174 -10.79 43.57 20.71
CA LEU A 174 -10.92 44.00 22.09
C LEU A 174 -11.62 45.37 22.08
N SER A 175 -12.92 45.37 22.35
CA SER A 175 -13.64 46.60 22.69
C SER A 175 -13.26 47.02 24.12
N LEU A 176 -12.67 48.22 24.25
CA LEU A 176 -12.42 48.90 25.53
C LEU A 176 -13.71 49.35 26.20
#